data_AF-A0A7R9RYK2-F1
#
_entry.id   AF-A0A7R9RYK2-F1
#
_cell.length_a   1.000
_cell.length_b   1.000
_cell.length_c   1.000
_cell.angle_alpha   90.00
_cell.angle_beta   90.00
_cell.angle_gamma   90.00
#
_symmetry.space_group_name_H-M   'P 1'
#
loop_
_entity.id
_entity.type
_entity.pdbx_description
1 polymer ?
#
loop_
_entity_poly.entity_id
_entity_poly.type
_entity_poly.pdbx_seq_one_letter_code
_entity_poly.pdbx_strand_id
1 'polypeptide(L)'
;DCTKKETDIIYNQLCAHGEKTDACQGDSGGPMTYEDVENSIHYLVGIVSLGKGCADPNHYGVYTRVSGYLQWIDENTGGKICSK
;
A
#
# COMPACT_ATOMS: atom_id res chain seq x y z
N ASP A 1 -16.36 -3.66 2.17
CA ASP A 1 -16.14 -2.20 2.14
C ASP A 1 -15.18 -1.88 3.27
N CYS A 2 -13.93 -1.59 2.92
CA CYS A 2 -12.85 -1.40 3.88
C CYS A 2 -13.13 -0.22 4.82
N THR A 3 -13.74 0.85 4.29
CA THR A 3 -14.11 2.06 5.04
C THR A 3 -15.19 1.82 6.11
N LYS A 4 -15.92 0.70 6.01
CA LYS A 4 -16.94 0.29 7.00
C LYS A 4 -16.41 -0.67 8.05
N LYS A 5 -15.24 -1.28 7.82
CA LYS A 5 -14.67 -2.33 8.68
C LYS A 5 -13.42 -1.86 9.43
N GLU A 6 -12.64 -0.96 8.82
CA GLU A 6 -11.47 -0.34 9.43
C GLU A 6 -11.79 1.14 9.70
N THR A 7 -11.58 1.59 10.93
CA THR A 7 -11.88 2.96 11.36
C THR A 7 -10.88 3.97 10.79
N ASP A 8 -11.37 5.09 10.26
CA ASP A 8 -10.62 6.26 9.77
C ASP A 8 -9.63 6.03 8.62
N ILE A 9 -10.12 5.44 7.53
CA ILE A 9 -9.37 5.42 6.27
C ILE A 9 -9.37 6.80 5.62
N ILE A 10 -8.26 7.51 5.75
CA ILE A 10 -8.04 8.82 5.12
C ILE A 10 -7.68 8.67 3.64
N TYR A 11 -7.85 9.73 2.84
CA TYR A 11 -7.56 9.76 1.39
C TYR A 11 -6.16 9.22 1.00
N ASN A 12 -5.23 9.28 1.95
CA ASN A 12 -3.84 8.85 1.83
C ASN A 12 -3.59 7.39 2.21
N GLN A 13 -4.63 6.57 2.29
CA GLN A 13 -4.54 5.14 2.57
C GLN A 13 -5.16 4.29 1.45
N LEU A 14 -4.70 3.05 1.36
CA LEU A 14 -5.18 2.00 0.46
C LEU A 14 -5.60 0.80 1.31
N CYS A 15 -6.61 0.09 0.82
CA CYS A 15 -6.95 -1.22 1.35
C CYS A 15 -6.61 -2.31 0.36
N ALA A 16 -6.03 -3.39 0.85
CA ALA A 16 -5.90 -4.62 0.11
C ALA A 16 -6.40 -5.80 0.94
N HIS A 17 -6.84 -6.83 0.25
CA HIS A 17 -7.24 -8.09 0.84
C HIS A 17 -6.96 -9.19 -0.16
N GLY A 18 -6.31 -10.26 0.26
CA GLY A 18 -6.13 -11.47 -0.52
C GLY A 18 -6.58 -12.69 0.27
N GLU A 19 -7.19 -13.67 -0.41
CA GLU A 19 -7.76 -14.86 0.23
C GLU A 19 -6.73 -15.69 1.03
N LYS A 20 -5.43 -15.52 0.74
CA LYS A 20 -4.30 -16.25 1.38
C LYS A 20 -3.07 -15.37 1.61
N THR A 21 -3.18 -14.06 1.41
CA THR A 21 -2.04 -13.14 1.41
C THR A 21 -2.47 -11.81 2.01
N ASP A 22 -1.81 -11.42 3.09
CA ASP A 22 -1.96 -10.11 3.72
C ASP A 22 -0.64 -9.72 4.39
N ALA A 23 -0.49 -8.44 4.70
CA ALA A 23 0.61 -7.96 5.51
C ALA A 23 0.56 -8.62 6.90
N CYS A 24 1.65 -9.29 7.29
CA CYS A 24 1.73 -10.01 8.55
C CYS A 24 2.60 -9.22 9.55
N GLN A 25 2.71 -9.78 10.76
CA GLN A 25 3.59 -9.24 11.80
C GLN A 25 5.03 -9.21 11.30
N GLY A 26 5.65 -8.03 11.33
CA GLY A 26 7.04 -7.83 10.87
C GLY A 26 7.19 -7.21 9.49
N ASP A 27 6.10 -7.11 8.70
CA ASP A 27 6.13 -6.47 7.37
C ASP A 27 5.93 -4.96 7.43
N SER A 28 5.75 -4.37 8.62
CA SER A 28 5.47 -2.94 8.79
C SER A 28 6.57 -2.08 8.15
N GLY A 29 6.17 -1.13 7.30
CA GLY A 29 7.08 -0.33 6.48
C GLY A 29 7.53 -1.00 5.16
N GLY A 30 7.14 -2.26 4.92
CA GLY A 30 7.45 -3.00 3.71
C GLY A 30 6.70 -2.49 2.47
N PRO A 31 7.20 -2.80 1.25
CA PRO A 31 6.61 -2.35 0.01
C PRO A 31 5.42 -3.22 -0.43
N MET A 32 4.35 -2.57 -0.89
CA MET A 32 3.32 -3.19 -1.72
C MET A 32 3.55 -2.74 -3.17
N THR A 33 3.81 -3.70 -4.06
CA THR A 33 4.12 -3.42 -5.47
C THR A 33 3.02 -3.89 -6.41
N TYR A 34 2.89 -3.20 -7.54
CA TYR A 34 2.09 -3.62 -8.70
C TYR A 34 3.02 -3.91 -9.87
N GLU A 35 2.91 -5.10 -10.44
CA GLU A 35 3.69 -5.50 -11.62
C GLU A 35 2.96 -5.11 -12.90
N ASP A 36 3.62 -4.29 -13.72
CA ASP A 36 3.28 -4.06 -15.11
C ASP A 36 4.01 -5.11 -15.96
N VAL A 37 3.27 -6.18 -16.27
CA VAL A 37 3.78 -7.35 -16.98
C VAL A 37 4.20 -7.00 -18.41
N GLU A 38 3.56 -6.01 -19.04
CA GLU A 38 3.89 -5.61 -20.42
C GLU A 38 5.27 -4.96 -20.50
N ASN A 39 5.60 -4.13 -19.51
CA ASN A 39 6.86 -3.39 -19.49
C ASN A 39 7.92 -3.99 -18.55
N SER A 40 7.59 -5.08 -17.83
CA SER A 40 8.46 -5.70 -16.82
C SER A 40 8.92 -4.72 -15.72
N ILE A 41 8.00 -3.87 -15.26
CA ILE A 41 8.25 -2.83 -14.24
C ILE A 41 7.41 -3.11 -13.00
N HIS A 42 8.01 -2.99 -11.82
CA HIS A 42 7.28 -2.94 -10.56
C HIS A 42 7.09 -1.50 -10.09
N TYR A 43 5.84 -1.12 -9.85
CA TYR A 43 5.47 0.16 -9.26
C TYR A 43 5.26 0.00 -7.76
N LEU A 44 5.90 0.84 -6.95
CA LEU A 44 5.60 0.94 -5.52
C LEU A 44 4.27 1.69 -5.34
N VAL A 45 3.22 0.98 -4.93
CA VAL A 45 1.86 1.54 -4.83
C VAL A 45 1.42 1.77 -3.38
N GLY A 46 1.98 1.01 -2.43
CA GLY A 46 1.65 1.12 -1.02
C GLY A 46 2.83 0.84 -0.09
N ILE A 47 2.72 1.31 1.15
CA ILE A 47 3.63 0.96 2.25
C ILE A 47 2.79 0.30 3.34
N VAL A 48 3.21 -0.87 3.82
CA VAL A 48 2.49 -1.60 4.89
C VAL A 48 2.40 -0.74 6.14
N SER A 49 1.17 -0.46 6.59
CA SER A 49 0.92 0.33 7.80
C SER A 49 0.32 -0.54 8.91
N LEU A 50 -0.91 -1.04 8.70
CA LEU A 50 -1.67 -1.78 9.71
C LEU A 50 -2.29 -3.03 9.07
N GLY A 51 -2.22 -4.15 9.77
CA GLY A 51 -2.96 -5.37 9.46
C GLY A 51 -3.36 -6.02 10.77
N LYS A 52 -4.57 -6.60 10.83
CA LYS A 52 -5.06 -7.30 12.02
C LYS A 52 -5.11 -8.80 11.74
N GLY A 53 -4.21 -9.53 12.41
CA GLY A 53 -3.96 -10.93 12.07
C GLY A 53 -3.13 -11.05 10.79
N CYS A 54 -2.72 -12.27 10.44
CA CYS A 54 -2.04 -12.53 9.17
C CYS A 54 -3.03 -13.24 8.24
N ALA A 55 -3.40 -12.58 7.15
CA ALA A 55 -4.39 -13.05 6.18
C ALA A 55 -5.72 -13.45 6.82
N ASP A 56 -6.20 -12.63 7.77
CA ASP A 56 -7.52 -12.85 8.35
C ASP A 56 -8.59 -12.56 7.28
N PRO A 57 -9.42 -13.55 6.90
CA PRO A 57 -10.42 -13.39 5.86
C PRO A 57 -11.45 -12.27 6.16
N ASN A 58 -11.55 -11.83 7.42
CA ASN A 58 -12.53 -10.83 7.84
C ASN A 58 -12.00 -9.40 7.87
N HIS A 59 -10.67 -9.20 7.85
CA HIS A 59 -10.01 -7.90 7.96
C HIS A 59 -9.29 -7.52 6.65
N TYR A 60 -9.04 -6.23 6.49
CA TYR A 60 -8.28 -5.70 5.35
C TYR A 60 -6.90 -5.24 5.83
N GLY A 61 -5.88 -5.43 5.01
CA GLY A 61 -4.61 -4.73 5.17
C GLY A 61 -4.78 -3.27 4.79
N VAL A 62 -4.26 -2.37 5.62
CA VAL A 62 -4.24 -0.91 5.39
C VAL A 62 -2.82 -0.47 5.10
N TYR A 63 -2.67 0.24 4.00
CA TYR A 63 -1.38 0.67 3.45
C TYR A 63 -1.39 2.19 3.24
N THR A 64 -0.24 2.84 3.41
CA THR A 64 -0.08 4.23 2.98
C THR A 64 -0.10 4.30 1.46
N ARG A 65 -0.93 5.19 0.89
CA ARG A 65 -1.04 5.39 -0.56
C ARG A 65 0.13 6.21 -1.09
N VAL A 66 1.10 5.57 -1.74
CA VAL A 66 2.32 6.25 -2.22
C VAL A 66 2.02 7.36 -3.22
N SER A 67 1.02 7.17 -4.09
CA SER A 67 0.60 8.20 -5.06
C SER A 67 0.15 9.53 -4.41
N GLY A 68 -0.33 9.50 -3.16
CA GLY A 68 -0.70 10.70 -2.41
C GLY A 68 0.49 11.50 -1.87
N TYR A 69 1.69 10.92 -1.87
CA TYR A 69 2.91 11.53 -1.31
C TYR A 69 3.97 11.82 -2.36
N LEU A 70 3.68 11.64 -3.66
CA LEU A 70 4.65 11.84 -4.74
C LEU A 70 5.31 13.22 -4.68
N GLN A 71 4.52 14.29 -4.48
CA GLN A 71 5.09 15.64 -4.35
C GLN A 71 6.08 15.74 -3.17
N TRP A 72 5.70 15.25 -1.98
CA TRP A 72 6.58 15.25 -0.81
C TRP A 72 7.86 14.43 -1.05
N ILE A 73 7.75 13.28 -1.73
CA ILE A 73 8.90 12.44 -2.09
C ILE A 73 9.84 13.20 -3.04
N ASP A 74 9.30 13.88 -4.06
CA ASP A 74 10.09 14.68 -5.01
C ASP A 74 10.89 15.77 -4.28
N GLU A 75 10.19 16.55 -3.45
CA GLU A 75 10.76 17.67 -2.69
C GLU A 75 11.87 17.22 -1.72
N ASN A 76 11.80 15.99 -1.18
CA ASN A 76 12.76 15.49 -0.19
C ASN A 76 13.88 14.62 -0.79
N THR A 77 13.74 14.16 -2.03
CA THR A 77 14.76 13.29 -2.66
C THR A 77 15.46 13.95 -3.84
N GLY A 78 14.85 14.98 -4.46
CA GLY A 78 15.30 15.54 -5.73
C GLY A 78 15.36 14.51 -6.86
N GLY A 79 14.67 13.36 -6.68
CA GLY A 79 14.73 12.20 -7.55
C GLY A 79 13.61 12.23 -8.60
N LYS A 80 13.88 11.69 -9.78
CA LYS A 80 12.86 11.56 -10.83
C LYS A 80 11.77 10.58 -10.39
N ILE A 81 10.54 11.06 -10.28
CA ILE A 81 9.36 10.22 -10.08
C ILE A 81 8.98 9.56 -11.40
N CYS A 82 8.66 8.26 -11.35
CA CYS A 82 8.12 7.54 -12.48
C CYS A 82 6.74 8.11 -12.84
N SER A 83 6.66 8.82 -13.96
CA SER A 83 5.39 9.21 -14.58
C SER A 83 4.79 7.98 -15.26
N LYS A 84 3.72 7.42 -14.69
CA LYS A 84 2.85 6.47 -15.39
C LYS A 84 1.88 7.24 -16.28
#